data_AF-A0A397VLX2-F1
#
_entry.id   AF-A0A397VLX2-F1
#
_cell.length_a   1.000
_cell.length_b   1.000
_cell.length_c   1.000
_cell.angle_alpha   90.00
_cell.angle_beta   90.00
_cell.angle_gamma   90.00
#
_symmetry.space_group_name_H-M   'P 1'
#
loop_
_entity.id
_entity.type
_entity.pdbx_description
1 polymer ?
#
loop_
_entity_poly.entity_id
_entity_poly.type
_entity_poly.pdbx_seq_one_letter_code
_entity_poly.pdbx_strand_id
1 'polypeptide(L)'
;NLRPRIIDDIPQCYINLMKKCWERDPIKRPSAQNIIEILTEWQNDKNILLELTKSEETLKNQRIHIQSYSDGSDGGYKSKFIEFTSSFYQDSDLNKLIVENLQITD
;
A
#
# COMPACT_ATOMS: atom_id res chain seq x y z
N ASN A 1 -8.94 2.92 -19.72
CA ASN A 1 -9.21 2.90 -18.25
C ASN A 1 -7.85 2.88 -17.56
N LEU A 2 -7.52 3.87 -16.72
CA LEU A 2 -6.17 4.06 -16.14
C LEU A 2 -6.02 3.47 -14.72
N ARG A 3 -7.00 2.69 -14.26
CA ARG A 3 -6.94 2.07 -12.93
C ARG A 3 -6.11 0.78 -12.96
N PRO A 4 -5.25 0.54 -11.96
CA PRO A 4 -4.55 -0.74 -11.82
C PRO A 4 -5.52 -1.93 -11.78
N ARG A 5 -5.07 -3.07 -12.28
CA ARG A 5 -5.77 -4.33 -12.09
C ARG A 5 -5.68 -4.72 -10.61
N ILE A 6 -6.80 -5.09 -10.02
CA ILE A 6 -6.85 -5.69 -8.68
C ILE A 6 -6.44 -7.16 -8.84
N ILE A 7 -5.44 -7.58 -8.07
CA ILE A 7 -5.03 -8.99 -7.97
C ILE A 7 -5.75 -9.64 -6.79
N ASP A 8 -5.98 -10.95 -6.89
CA ASP A 8 -6.88 -11.67 -5.99
C ASP A 8 -6.33 -11.80 -4.55
N ASP A 9 -5.01 -11.65 -4.36
CA ASP A 9 -4.32 -11.79 -3.07
C ASP A 9 -4.34 -10.50 -2.20
N ILE A 10 -5.11 -9.47 -2.59
CA ILE A 10 -5.23 -8.23 -1.81
C ILE A 10 -6.37 -8.36 -0.79
N PRO A 11 -6.16 -7.94 0.48
CA PRO A 11 -7.21 -7.95 1.50
C PRO A 11 -8.44 -7.17 1.09
N GLN A 12 -9.62 -7.72 1.39
CA GLN A 12 -10.89 -7.17 0.92
C GLN A 12 -11.15 -5.76 1.46
N CYS A 13 -10.70 -5.46 2.69
CA CYS A 13 -10.78 -4.12 3.28
C CYS A 13 -10.08 -3.06 2.40
N TYR A 14 -8.90 -3.39 1.87
CA TYR A 14 -8.13 -2.52 1.00
C TYR A 14 -8.77 -2.38 -0.38
N ILE A 15 -9.25 -3.49 -0.96
CA ILE A 15 -10.00 -3.47 -2.23
C ILE A 15 -11.21 -2.53 -2.13
N ASN A 16 -11.95 -2.61 -1.02
CA ASN A 16 -13.12 -1.78 -0.80
C ASN A 16 -12.75 -0.30 -0.70
N LEU A 17 -11.67 0.04 0.01
CA LEU A 17 -11.16 1.41 0.08
C LEU A 17 -10.71 1.92 -1.30
N MET A 18 -9.95 1.12 -2.07
CA MET A 18 -9.53 1.48 -3.42
C MET A 18 -10.72 1.79 -4.34
N LYS A 19 -11.77 0.95 -4.29
CA LYS A 19 -12.99 1.18 -5.07
C LYS A 19 -13.67 2.50 -4.70
N LYS A 20 -13.80 2.82 -3.41
CA LYS A 20 -14.33 4.11 -2.94
C LYS A 20 -13.49 5.29 -3.46
N CYS A 21 -12.17 5.20 -3.40
CA CYS A 21 -11.26 6.22 -3.92
C CYS A 21 -11.34 6.38 -5.46
N TRP A 22 -11.77 5.32 -6.16
CA TRP A 22 -11.88 5.31 -7.62
C TRP A 22 -13.27 5.66 -8.15
N GLU A 23 -14.21 6.02 -7.27
CA GLU A 23 -15.54 6.46 -7.67
C GLU A 23 -15.47 7.49 -8.81
N ARG A 24 -16.30 7.28 -9.83
CA ARG A 24 -16.34 8.16 -11.01
C ARG A 24 -16.77 9.57 -10.60
N ASP A 25 -17.78 9.62 -9.75
CA ASP A 25 -18.28 10.85 -9.15
C ASP A 25 -17.28 11.34 -8.08
N PRO A 26 -16.64 12.50 -8.25
CA PRO A 26 -15.70 13.04 -7.28
C PRO A 26 -16.31 13.25 -5.89
N ILE A 27 -17.61 13.53 -5.80
CA ILE A 27 -18.31 13.80 -4.54
C ILE A 27 -18.42 12.53 -3.69
N LYS A 28 -18.46 11.36 -4.35
CA LYS A 28 -18.53 10.05 -3.67
C LYS A 28 -17.19 9.53 -3.21
N ARG A 29 -16.09 10.18 -3.60
CA ARG A 29 -14.76 9.80 -3.12
C ARG A 29 -14.62 10.20 -1.66
N PRO A 30 -13.96 9.36 -0.84
CA PRO A 30 -13.68 9.75 0.53
C PRO A 30 -12.75 10.96 0.55
N SER A 31 -12.99 11.85 1.50
CA SER A 31 -12.05 12.92 1.82
C SER A 31 -10.78 12.34 2.44
N ALA A 32 -9.68 13.11 2.45
CA ALA A 32 -8.47 12.71 3.16
C ALA A 32 -8.75 12.40 4.65
N GLN A 33 -9.63 13.19 5.28
CA GLN A 33 -10.07 12.97 6.66
C GLN A 33 -10.75 11.61 6.85
N ASN A 34 -11.66 11.23 5.96
CA ASN A 34 -12.31 9.92 6.05
C ASN A 34 -11.35 8.76 5.81
N ILE A 35 -10.33 8.95 4.95
CA ILE A 35 -9.29 7.94 4.77
C ILE A 35 -8.50 7.77 6.07
N ILE A 36 -8.12 8.86 6.75
CA ILE A 36 -7.42 8.80 8.05
C ILE A 36 -8.25 8.07 9.11
N GLU A 37 -9.56 8.34 9.17
CA GLU A 37 -10.48 7.64 10.07
C GLU A 37 -10.48 6.13 9.81
N ILE A 38 -10.65 5.72 8.55
CA ILE A 38 -10.62 4.30 8.15
C ILE A 38 -9.29 3.64 8.51
N LEU A 39 -8.16 4.31 8.25
CA LEU A 39 -6.84 3.76 8.55
C LEU A 39 -6.60 3.67 10.08
N THR A 40 -7.10 4.63 10.84
CA THR A 40 -7.07 4.59 12.31
C THR A 40 -7.91 3.44 12.86
N GLU A 41 -9.09 3.19 12.29
CA GLU A 41 -9.91 2.01 12.65
C GLU A 41 -9.15 0.71 12.39
N TRP A 42 -8.48 0.60 11.24
CA TRP A 42 -7.69 -0.58 10.90
C TRP A 42 -6.52 -0.81 11.86
N GLN A 43 -5.85 0.24 12.32
CA GLN A 43 -4.78 0.11 13.33
C GLN A 43 -5.28 -0.46 14.66
N ASN A 44 -6.55 -0.25 14.99
CA ASN A 44 -7.16 -0.78 16.20
C ASN A 44 -7.77 -2.18 16.02
N ASP A 45 -7.85 -2.69 14.78
CA ASP A 45 -8.38 -4.01 14.45
C ASP A 45 -7.26 -5.00 14.13
N LYS A 46 -7.00 -5.90 15.09
CA LYS A 46 -5.98 -6.95 14.97
C LYS A 46 -6.22 -7.90 13.78
N ASN A 47 -7.46 -8.17 13.41
CA ASN A 47 -7.77 -9.06 12.29
C ASN A 47 -7.40 -8.40 10.96
N ILE A 48 -7.75 -7.12 10.80
CA ILE A 48 -7.41 -6.36 9.60
C ILE A 48 -5.89 -6.24 9.48
N LEU A 49 -5.19 -5.91 10.56
CA LEU A 49 -3.73 -5.86 10.57
C LEU A 49 -3.12 -7.20 10.16
N LEU A 50 -3.64 -8.31 10.69
CA LEU A 50 -3.15 -9.65 10.34
C LEU A 50 -3.33 -9.98 8.86
N GLU A 51 -4.48 -9.64 8.27
CA GLU A 51 -4.72 -9.83 6.83
C GLU A 51 -3.77 -8.98 5.97
N LEU A 52 -3.59 -7.70 6.34
CA LEU A 52 -2.68 -6.79 5.65
C LEU A 52 -1.24 -7.30 5.69
N THR A 53 -0.73 -7.71 6.84
CA THR A 53 0.65 -8.22 6.99
C THR A 53 0.87 -9.49 6.17
N LYS A 54 -0.06 -10.46 6.20
CA LYS A 54 0.03 -11.68 5.39
C LYS A 54 0.07 -11.40 3.90
N SER A 55 -0.73 -10.44 3.44
CA SER A 55 -0.73 -10.03 2.04
C SER A 55 0.61 -9.40 1.64
N GLU A 56 1.24 -8.62 2.52
CA GLU A 56 2.54 -8.01 2.26
C GLU A 56 3.65 -9.06 2.04
N GLU A 57 3.69 -10.10 2.88
CA GLU A 57 4.62 -11.23 2.75
C GLU A 57 4.43 -11.96 1.42
N THR A 58 3.18 -12.20 1.04
CA THR A 58 2.82 -12.86 -0.23
C THR A 58 3.31 -12.05 -1.42
N LEU A 59 3.10 -10.73 -1.41
CA LEU A 59 3.54 -9.83 -2.47
C LEU A 59 5.07 -9.73 -2.56
N LYS A 60 5.78 -9.71 -1.42
CA LYS A 60 7.26 -9.74 -1.38
C LYS A 60 7.80 -11.00 -2.06
N ASN A 61 7.23 -12.16 -1.75
CA ASN A 61 7.64 -13.44 -2.32
C ASN A 61 7.40 -13.51 -3.84
N GLN A 62 6.27 -12.98 -4.32
CA GLN A 62 5.98 -12.88 -5.76
C GLN A 62 6.94 -11.93 -6.48
N ARG A 63 7.32 -10.81 -5.86
CA ARG A 63 8.22 -9.81 -6.44
C ARG A 63 9.64 -10.33 -6.63
N ILE A 64 10.14 -11.18 -5.73
CA ILE A 64 11.44 -11.87 -5.86
C ILE A 64 11.47 -12.76 -7.12
N HIS A 65 10.33 -13.37 -7.48
CA HIS A 65 10.21 -14.26 -8.64
C HIS A 65 10.17 -13.50 -9.99
N ILE A 66 9.85 -12.21 -9.99
CA ILE A 66 9.91 -11.35 -11.19
C ILE A 66 11.34 -10.86 -11.44
N GLN A 67 12.13 -10.66 -10.38
CA GLN A 67 13.52 -10.21 -10.48
C GLN A 67 14.46 -11.28 -11.08
N SER A 68 14.18 -12.56 -10.85
CA SER A 68 15.05 -13.68 -11.25
C SER A 68 14.96 -14.13 -12.72
N TYR A 69 14.02 -13.59 -13.51
CA TYR A 69 13.83 -13.95 -14.93
C TYR A 69 14.31 -12.88 -15.94
N SER A 70 15.16 -11.95 -15.51
CA SER A 70 15.58 -10.80 -16.35
C SER A 70 17.03 -10.85 -16.82
N ASP A 71 17.51 -12.03 -17.22
CA ASP A 71 18.71 -12.15 -18.04
C ASP A 71 18.27 -12.52 -19.48
N GLY A 72 18.32 -11.55 -20.40
CA GLY A 72 18.34 -11.86 -21.84
C GLY A 72 17.31 -11.24 -22.80
N SER A 73 16.67 -10.09 -22.54
CA SER A 73 16.09 -9.34 -23.68
C SER A 73 16.25 -7.82 -23.58
N ASP A 74 16.96 -7.30 -24.58
CA ASP A 74 17.19 -5.91 -24.90
C ASP A 74 15.96 -5.37 -25.65
N GLY A 75 15.15 -4.53 -24.99
CA GLY A 75 14.00 -3.93 -25.66
C GLY A 75 12.96 -3.28 -24.75
N GLY A 76 13.17 -1.99 -24.48
CA GLY A 76 12.09 -1.00 -24.32
C GLY A 76 11.34 -0.99 -22.98
N TYR A 77 11.40 0.15 -22.29
CA TYR A 77 10.69 0.51 -21.05
C TYR A 77 10.95 -0.38 -19.82
N LYS A 78 12.06 -0.10 -19.12
CA LYS A 78 12.12 -0.35 -17.68
C LYS A 78 11.58 0.90 -17.00
N SER A 79 10.50 0.79 -16.22
CA SER A 79 10.18 1.80 -15.22
C SER A 79 11.43 1.94 -14.37
N LYS A 80 12.20 3.01 -14.56
CA LYS A 80 13.35 3.30 -13.71
C LYS A 80 12.76 3.44 -12.32
N PHE A 81 12.93 2.42 -11.50
CA PHE A 81 12.65 2.54 -10.09
C PHE A 81 13.56 3.66 -9.64
N ILE A 82 13.00 4.83 -9.34
CA ILE A 82 13.80 5.88 -8.75
C ILE A 82 14.20 5.28 -7.41
N GLU A 83 15.51 5.08 -7.21
CA GLU A 83 16.13 4.51 -6.02
C GLU A 83 16.00 5.47 -4.81
N PHE A 84 14.90 6.20 -4.75
CA PHE A 84 14.73 7.45 -4.02
C PHE A 84 13.48 7.45 -3.14
N THR A 85 12.73 6.36 -3.08
CA THR A 85 11.65 6.23 -2.08
C THR A 85 12.20 5.78 -0.73
N SER A 86 13.35 5.08 -0.67
CA SER A 86 13.95 4.68 0.61
C SER A 86 14.37 5.87 1.48
N SER A 87 14.78 6.99 0.89
CA SER A 87 15.29 8.14 1.65
C SER A 87 14.18 9.09 2.14
N PHE A 88 13.01 9.13 1.51
CA PHE A 88 11.89 9.95 1.98
C PHE A 88 10.98 9.29 3.03
N TYR A 89 11.06 7.96 3.19
CA TYR A 89 10.43 7.32 4.33
C TYR A 89 11.11 7.73 5.64
N GLN A 90 12.41 8.02 5.64
CA GLN A 90 13.10 8.45 6.85
C GLN A 90 12.89 9.94 7.19
N ASP A 91 12.39 10.77 6.27
CA ASP A 91 12.39 12.24 6.41
C ASP A 91 11.01 12.90 6.26
N SER A 92 9.94 12.10 6.12
CA SER A 92 8.57 12.64 6.19
C SER A 92 8.04 12.50 7.60
N ASP A 93 7.42 13.57 8.12
CA ASP A 93 6.62 13.58 9.36
C ASP A 93 5.52 12.49 9.40
N LEU A 94 5.34 11.73 8.32
CA LEU A 94 4.55 10.49 8.28
C LEU A 94 5.14 9.39 9.18
N ASN A 95 6.47 9.28 9.26
CA ASN A 95 7.13 8.34 10.17
C ASN A 95 6.98 8.81 11.63
N LYS A 96 6.92 10.14 11.85
CA LYS A 96 6.62 10.73 13.15
C LYS A 96 5.20 10.39 13.60
N LEU A 97 4.21 10.42 12.70
CA LEU A 97 2.84 9.95 12.96
C LEU A 97 2.74 8.44 13.23
N ILE A 98 3.64 7.62 12.67
CA ILE A 98 3.69 6.17 12.92
C ILE A 98 4.40 5.86 14.26
N VAL A 99 5.46 6.59 14.59
CA VAL A 99 6.29 6.37 15.79
C VAL A 99 5.68 6.99 17.05
N GLU A 100 5.06 8.19 16.97
CA GLU A 100 4.43 8.83 18.13
C GLU A 100 3.19 8.07 18.63
N ASN A 101 2.51 7.32 17.76
CA ASN A 101 1.34 6.51 18.11
C ASN A 101 1.70 5.08 18.59
N LEU A 102 2.99 4.72 18.64
CA LEU A 102 3.49 3.44 19.15
C LEU A 102 4.07 3.53 20.57
N GLN A 103 3.78 4.60 21.33
CA GLN A 103 4.06 4.61 22.77
C GLN A 103 3.11 3.67 23.50
N ILE A 104 3.43 2.38 23.41
CA ILE A 104 3.03 1.36 24.36
C ILE A 104 3.71 1.76 25.67
N THR A 105 2.98 2.43 26.55
CA THR A 105 3.39 2.61 27.94
C THR A 105 3.25 1.29 28.68
N ASP A 106 4.31 0.91 29.39
CA ASP A 106 4.44 -0.27 30.27
C ASP A 106 3.33 -0.39 31.33
#